data_AF-A0A3N5JFA2-F1
#
_entry.id   AF-A0A3N5JFA2-F1
#
_cell.length_a   1.000
_cell.length_b   1.000
_cell.length_c   1.000
_cell.angle_alpha   90.00
_cell.angle_beta   90.00
_cell.angle_gamma   90.00
#
_symmetry.space_group_name_H-M   'P 1'
#
loop_
_entity.id
_entity.type
_entity.pdbx_description
1 polymer ?
#
loop_
_entity_poly.entity_id
_entity_poly.type
_entity_poly.pdbx_seq_one_letter_code
_entity_poly.pdbx_strand_id
1 'polypeptide(L)'
;HSAARTVAERHGGRFPRRLEEMMTLPGVGRYTAGAVVSFAHGEAAPVLDTNVRRVLGRIFVRRKPSSPAKLDRRLWALAEAVIPRGRAWEFNQSLMDFGAAVCTARNPKCGRCPMRSICASYSRLASANTVPMEGKS
;
A
#
# COMPACT_ATOMS: atom_id res chain seq x y z
N HIS A 1 -5.64 -8.49 24.27
CA HIS A 1 -6.47 -8.38 25.49
C HIS A 1 -7.06 -6.99 25.71
N SER A 2 -6.25 -5.92 25.77
CA SER A 2 -6.75 -4.56 26.07
C SER A 2 -7.77 -4.02 25.05
N ALA A 3 -7.51 -4.12 23.74
CA ALA A 3 -8.47 -3.70 22.71
C ALA A 3 -9.83 -4.42 22.81
N ALA A 4 -9.82 -5.75 23.04
CA ALA A 4 -11.05 -6.53 23.17
C ALA A 4 -11.89 -6.10 24.40
N ARG A 5 -11.24 -5.77 25.52
CA ARG A 5 -11.91 -5.20 26.70
C ARG A 5 -12.53 -3.84 26.38
N THR A 6 -11.79 -2.95 25.72
CA THR A 6 -12.31 -1.64 25.29
C THR A 6 -13.53 -1.79 24.39
N VAL A 7 -13.52 -2.74 23.45
CA VAL A 7 -14.68 -3.02 22.58
C VAL A 7 -15.88 -3.52 23.39
N ALA A 8 -15.67 -4.44 24.33
CA ALA A 8 -16.74 -4.94 25.19
C ALA A 8 -17.35 -3.85 26.08
N GLU A 9 -16.50 -3.07 26.76
CA GLU A 9 -16.91 -2.10 27.77
C GLU A 9 -17.44 -0.79 27.18
N ARG A 10 -16.79 -0.26 26.12
CA ARG A 10 -17.07 1.09 25.59
C ARG A 10 -17.85 1.09 24.28
N HIS A 11 -17.85 -0.02 23.56
CA HIS A 11 -18.53 -0.13 22.26
C HIS A 11 -19.60 -1.23 22.24
N GLY A 12 -20.02 -1.72 23.41
CA GLY A 12 -21.11 -2.70 23.53
C GLY A 12 -20.83 -4.02 22.80
N GLY A 13 -19.55 -4.44 22.77
CA GLY A 13 -19.12 -5.65 22.08
C GLY A 13 -19.05 -5.55 20.56
N ARG A 14 -19.31 -4.37 19.98
CA ARG A 14 -19.23 -4.14 18.53
C ARG A 14 -17.98 -3.35 18.19
N PHE A 15 -17.21 -3.82 17.21
CA PHE A 15 -16.08 -3.06 16.70
C PHE A 15 -16.54 -1.74 16.08
N PRO A 16 -15.78 -0.64 16.26
CA PRO A 16 -16.04 0.61 15.55
C PRO A 16 -16.03 0.41 14.03
N ARG A 17 -16.86 1.16 13.32
CA ARG A 17 -16.93 1.06 11.85
C ARG A 17 -16.09 2.11 11.14
N ARG A 18 -15.80 3.23 11.79
CA ARG A 18 -15.03 4.34 11.22
C ARG A 18 -13.55 4.22 11.56
N LEU A 19 -12.69 4.64 10.63
CA LEU A 19 -11.23 4.55 10.76
C LEU A 19 -10.74 5.27 12.02
N GLU A 20 -11.22 6.49 12.25
CA GLU A 20 -10.78 7.33 13.37
C GLU A 20 -11.13 6.69 14.71
N GLU A 21 -12.33 6.10 14.82
CA GLU A 21 -12.78 5.42 16.03
C GLU A 21 -12.00 4.13 16.27
N MET A 22 -11.78 3.34 15.22
CA MET A 22 -11.00 2.10 15.30
C MET A 22 -9.57 2.36 15.78
N MET A 23 -8.96 3.47 15.36
CA MET A 23 -7.62 3.89 15.81
C MET A 23 -7.55 4.31 17.28
N THR A 24 -8.68 4.54 17.95
CA THR A 24 -8.71 4.82 19.39
C THR A 24 -8.53 3.56 20.24
N LEU A 25 -8.65 2.37 19.64
CA LEU A 25 -8.48 1.11 20.36
C LEU A 25 -7.00 0.89 20.74
N PRO A 26 -6.70 0.45 21.98
CA PRO A 26 -5.33 0.21 22.43
C PRO A 26 -4.55 -0.76 21.52
N GLY A 27 -3.41 -0.31 21.00
CA GLY A 27 -2.53 -1.10 20.13
C GLY A 27 -2.99 -1.20 18.67
N VAL A 28 -4.07 -0.51 18.28
CA VAL A 28 -4.58 -0.49 16.90
C VAL A 28 -3.99 0.70 16.16
N GLY A 29 -2.93 0.46 15.39
CA GLY A 29 -2.36 1.46 14.49
C GLY A 29 -3.16 1.64 13.20
N ARG A 30 -2.85 2.69 12.44
CA ARG A 30 -3.54 3.06 11.18
C ARG A 30 -3.69 1.91 10.18
N TYR A 31 -2.67 1.07 10.03
CA TYR A 31 -2.74 -0.13 9.16
C TYR A 31 -3.81 -1.10 9.63
N THR A 32 -3.75 -1.52 10.90
CA THR A 32 -4.71 -2.47 11.47
C THR A 32 -6.12 -1.90 11.43
N ALA A 33 -6.27 -0.61 11.76
CA ALA A 33 -7.56 0.06 11.71
C ALA A 33 -8.14 0.07 10.29
N GLY A 34 -7.34 0.50 9.31
CA GLY A 34 -7.74 0.52 7.89
C GLY A 34 -8.09 -0.86 7.35
N ALA A 35 -7.31 -1.87 7.70
CA ALA A 35 -7.57 -3.25 7.31
C ALA A 35 -8.90 -3.76 7.89
N VAL A 36 -9.17 -3.54 9.17
CA VAL A 36 -10.43 -3.99 9.79
C VAL A 36 -11.63 -3.29 9.17
N VAL A 37 -11.62 -1.96 9.08
CA VAL A 37 -12.80 -1.24 8.57
C VAL A 37 -13.00 -1.46 7.06
N SER A 38 -11.92 -1.58 6.28
CA SER A 38 -12.03 -1.90 4.86
C SER A 38 -12.53 -3.32 4.65
N PHE A 39 -11.95 -4.32 5.34
CA PHE A 39 -12.27 -5.71 5.07
C PHE A 39 -13.57 -6.20 5.72
N ALA A 40 -13.89 -5.73 6.93
CA ALA A 40 -15.09 -6.14 7.66
C ALA A 40 -16.31 -5.26 7.36
N HIS A 41 -16.11 -4.01 6.92
CA HIS A 41 -17.19 -3.04 6.77
C HIS A 41 -17.26 -2.39 5.39
N GLY A 42 -16.34 -2.71 4.47
CA GLY A 42 -16.34 -2.16 3.11
C GLY A 42 -15.96 -0.68 3.04
N GLU A 43 -15.47 -0.09 4.14
CA GLU A 43 -15.08 1.31 4.19
C GLU A 43 -13.91 1.59 3.24
N ALA A 44 -13.92 2.78 2.64
CA ALA A 44 -12.86 3.25 1.74
C ALA A 44 -11.60 3.67 2.51
N ALA A 45 -11.04 2.75 3.29
CA ALA A 45 -9.87 2.99 4.13
C ALA A 45 -8.58 2.41 3.50
N PRO A 46 -7.45 3.15 3.58
CA PRO A 46 -6.16 2.71 3.07
C PRO A 46 -5.61 1.52 3.86
N VAL A 47 -5.16 0.49 3.13
CA VAL A 47 -4.38 -0.61 3.69
C VAL A 47 -2.96 -0.53 3.14
N LEU A 48 -1.99 -0.27 4.02
CA LEU A 48 -0.59 -0.03 3.64
C LEU A 48 0.38 -0.98 4.34
N ASP A 49 0.32 -2.25 3.98
CA ASP A 49 1.27 -3.29 4.42
C ASP A 49 2.63 -3.18 3.70
N THR A 50 3.55 -4.09 3.98
CA THR A 50 4.89 -4.08 3.35
C THR A 50 4.84 -4.34 1.84
N ASN A 51 3.85 -5.09 1.34
CA ASN A 51 3.65 -5.37 -0.07
C ASN A 51 3.13 -4.15 -0.82
N VAL A 52 2.05 -3.54 -0.33
CA VAL A 52 1.44 -2.34 -0.88
C VAL A 52 2.43 -1.17 -0.85
N ARG A 53 3.18 -0.98 0.25
CA ARG A 53 4.25 0.03 0.35
C ARG A 53 5.25 -0.09 -0.79
N ARG A 54 5.68 -1.31 -1.09
CA ARG A 54 6.63 -1.60 -2.17
C ARG A 54 6.01 -1.35 -3.54
N VAL A 55 4.77 -1.78 -3.76
CA VAL A 55 4.05 -1.57 -5.03
C VAL A 55 3.90 -0.08 -5.32
N LEU A 56 3.30 0.68 -4.40
CA LEU A 56 3.08 2.12 -4.55
C LEU A 56 4.41 2.87 -4.66
N GLY A 57 5.41 2.48 -3.87
CA GLY A 57 6.75 3.04 -3.94
C GLY A 57 7.41 2.84 -5.30
N ARG A 58 7.32 1.63 -5.89
CA ARG A 58 7.92 1.35 -7.19
C ARG A 58 7.20 2.03 -8.34
N ILE A 59 5.87 2.09 -8.28
CA ILE A 59 5.07 2.62 -9.38
C ILE A 59 5.10 4.15 -9.40
N PHE A 60 4.86 4.80 -8.26
CA PHE A 60 4.59 6.24 -8.21
C PHE A 60 5.77 7.09 -7.71
N VAL A 61 6.79 6.51 -7.07
CA VAL A 61 7.90 7.29 -6.47
C VAL A 61 9.11 7.34 -7.41
N ARG A 62 9.12 8.37 -8.27
CA ARG A 62 10.23 8.70 -9.21
C ARG A 62 11.49 9.26 -8.54
N ARG A 63 11.36 9.96 -7.42
CA ARG A 63 12.50 10.48 -6.64
C ARG A 63 12.27 10.13 -5.19
N LYS A 64 13.25 9.47 -4.56
CA LYS A 64 13.16 9.11 -3.15
C LYS A 64 13.08 10.41 -2.32
N PRO A 65 12.09 10.54 -1.42
CA PRO A 65 12.03 11.67 -0.51
C PRO A 65 13.27 11.76 0.38
N SER A 66 13.57 12.96 0.87
CA SER A 66 14.76 13.25 1.68
C SER A 66 14.78 12.56 3.06
N SER A 67 13.67 11.95 3.49
CA SER A 67 13.60 11.23 4.75
C SER A 67 12.58 10.09 4.72
N PRO A 68 12.73 9.06 5.58
CA PRO A 68 11.76 7.99 5.73
C PRO A 68 10.35 8.49 6.09
N ALA A 69 10.24 9.49 6.96
CA ALA A 69 8.95 10.06 7.36
C ALA A 69 8.21 10.73 6.19
N LYS A 70 8.92 11.43 5.31
CA LYS A 70 8.32 12.02 4.09
C LYS A 70 7.87 10.93 3.11
N LEU A 71 8.62 9.83 3.01
CA LEU A 71 8.23 8.68 2.20
C LEU A 71 6.97 8.01 2.77
N ASP A 72 6.93 7.74 4.07
CA ASP A 72 5.77 7.13 4.72
C ASP A 72 4.50 7.96 4.51
N ARG A 73 4.57 9.29 4.76
CA ARG A 73 3.45 10.21 4.51
C ARG A 73 2.96 10.15 3.06
N ARG A 74 3.89 10.14 2.11
CA ARG A 74 3.56 10.06 0.68
C ARG A 74 2.92 8.73 0.31
N LEU A 75 3.39 7.62 0.86
CA LEU A 75 2.82 6.30 0.58
C LEU A 75 1.40 6.17 1.15
N TRP A 76 1.14 6.74 2.33
CA TRP A 76 -0.23 6.82 2.88
C TRP A 76 -1.15 7.64 2.00
N ALA A 77 -0.72 8.83 1.57
CA ALA A 77 -1.52 9.67 0.67
C ALA A 77 -1.80 8.97 -0.67
N LEU A 78 -0.81 8.23 -1.22
CA LEU A 78 -1.02 7.42 -2.41
C LEU A 78 -2.03 6.29 -2.17
N ALA A 79 -1.94 5.58 -1.05
CA ALA A 79 -2.85 4.49 -0.71
C ALA A 79 -4.30 4.97 -0.62
N GLU A 80 -4.53 6.15 -0.04
CA GLU A 80 -5.86 6.79 0.00
C GLU A 80 -6.34 7.18 -1.39
N ALA A 81 -5.46 7.80 -2.20
CA ALA A 81 -5.82 8.32 -3.52
C ALA A 81 -6.18 7.24 -4.55
N VAL A 82 -5.64 6.02 -4.40
CA VAL A 82 -5.85 4.95 -5.39
C VAL A 82 -7.05 4.05 -5.09
N ILE A 83 -7.68 4.18 -3.91
CA ILE A 83 -8.82 3.33 -3.56
C ILE A 83 -10.06 3.75 -4.36
N PRO A 84 -10.65 2.86 -5.17
CA PRO A 84 -11.92 3.11 -5.82
C PRO A 84 -13.06 3.11 -4.79
N ARG A 85 -13.93 4.12 -4.87
CA ARG A 85 -15.16 4.17 -4.07
C ARG A 85 -16.00 2.91 -4.28
N GLY A 86 -16.49 2.31 -3.20
CA GLY A 86 -17.34 1.12 -3.23
C GLY A 86 -16.65 -0.19 -3.61
N ARG A 87 -15.32 -0.19 -3.82
CA ARG A 87 -14.54 -1.41 -4.15
C ARG A 87 -13.25 -1.49 -3.33
N ALA A 88 -13.28 -0.98 -2.11
CA ALA A 88 -12.10 -0.88 -1.26
C ALA A 88 -11.57 -2.26 -0.87
N TRP A 89 -12.48 -3.20 -0.57
CA TRP A 89 -12.14 -4.58 -0.24
C TRP A 89 -11.39 -5.25 -1.39
N GLU A 90 -12.01 -5.29 -2.59
CA GLU A 90 -11.46 -5.95 -3.77
C GLU A 90 -10.12 -5.32 -4.16
N PHE A 91 -10.04 -3.99 -4.11
CA PHE A 91 -8.85 -3.27 -4.48
C PHE A 91 -7.69 -3.52 -3.51
N ASN A 92 -7.92 -3.41 -2.20
CA ASN A 92 -6.88 -3.62 -1.19
C ASN A 92 -6.39 -5.07 -1.23
N GLN A 93 -7.30 -6.05 -1.35
CA GLN A 93 -6.94 -7.46 -1.48
C GLN A 93 -6.12 -7.72 -2.76
N SER A 94 -6.60 -7.23 -3.90
CA SER A 94 -5.90 -7.37 -5.18
C SER A 94 -4.50 -6.75 -5.16
N LEU A 95 -4.33 -5.61 -4.50
CA LEU A 95 -3.04 -4.92 -4.42
C LEU A 95 -2.04 -5.66 -3.53
N MET A 96 -2.50 -6.27 -2.43
CA MET A 96 -1.68 -7.15 -1.59
C MET A 96 -1.26 -8.40 -2.36
N ASP A 97 -2.21 -9.09 -3.01
CA ASP A 97 -1.94 -10.31 -3.80
C ASP A 97 -0.99 -10.03 -4.96
N PHE A 98 -1.20 -8.91 -5.65
CA PHE A 98 -0.29 -8.43 -6.70
C PHE A 98 1.13 -8.18 -6.16
N GLY A 99 1.24 -7.55 -4.99
CA GLY A 99 2.52 -7.32 -4.32
C GLY A 99 3.22 -8.64 -3.95
N ALA A 100 2.47 -9.64 -3.48
CA ALA A 100 2.98 -10.94 -3.09
C ALA A 100 3.38 -11.83 -4.27
N ALA A 101 2.62 -11.82 -5.38
CA ALA A 101 2.79 -12.77 -6.48
C ALA A 101 3.55 -12.22 -7.70
N VAL A 102 3.48 -10.90 -7.96
CA VAL A 102 4.02 -10.26 -9.16
C VAL A 102 5.09 -9.23 -8.83
N CYS A 103 4.75 -8.22 -8.02
CA CYS A 103 5.68 -7.16 -7.63
C CYS A 103 6.47 -7.55 -6.37
N THR A 104 7.08 -8.72 -6.39
CA THR A 104 7.79 -9.34 -5.24
C THR A 104 9.00 -8.52 -4.79
N ALA A 105 9.43 -8.69 -3.53
CA ALA A 105 10.59 -7.99 -2.99
C ALA A 105 11.86 -8.26 -3.80
N ARG A 106 12.10 -9.53 -4.12
CA ARG A 106 13.22 -10.01 -4.94
C ARG A 106 12.67 -10.57 -6.26
N ASN A 107 13.34 -10.27 -7.38
CA ASN A 107 13.00 -10.73 -8.73
C ASN A 107 11.53 -10.48 -9.12
N PRO A 108 11.06 -9.22 -9.14
CA PRO A 108 9.69 -8.92 -9.56
C PRO A 108 9.44 -9.36 -11.01
N LYS A 109 8.25 -9.90 -11.27
CA LYS A 109 7.84 -10.40 -12.58
C LYS A 109 7.39 -9.25 -13.50
N CYS A 110 8.28 -8.28 -13.73
CA CYS A 110 7.98 -7.05 -14.47
C CYS A 110 7.43 -7.29 -15.89
N GLY A 111 7.83 -8.39 -16.55
CA GLY A 111 7.31 -8.77 -17.87
C GLY A 111 5.81 -9.08 -17.89
N ARG A 112 5.23 -9.48 -16.75
CA ARG A 112 3.79 -9.75 -16.57
C ARG A 112 3.07 -8.70 -15.72
N CYS A 113 3.76 -7.60 -15.39
CA CYS A 113 3.20 -6.54 -14.57
C CYS A 113 2.28 -5.63 -15.41
N PRO A 114 0.97 -5.52 -15.10
CA PRO A 114 0.05 -4.67 -15.85
C PRO A 114 0.36 -3.17 -15.68
N MET A 115 1.09 -2.81 -14.62
CA MET A 115 1.47 -1.42 -14.33
C MET A 115 2.86 -1.06 -14.90
N ARG A 116 3.47 -1.94 -15.72
CA ARG A 116 4.84 -1.78 -16.23
C ARG A 116 5.05 -0.44 -16.94
N SER A 117 4.12 -0.03 -17.79
CA SER A 117 4.21 1.20 -18.60
C SER A 117 4.24 2.48 -17.77
N ILE A 118 3.60 2.48 -16.59
CA ILE A 118 3.53 3.63 -15.68
C ILE A 118 4.52 3.53 -14.51
N CYS A 119 5.27 2.43 -14.40
CA CYS A 119 6.08 2.14 -13.23
C CYS A 119 7.40 2.93 -13.25
N ALA A 120 7.52 3.90 -12.34
CA ALA A 120 8.70 4.73 -12.19
C ALA A 120 10.01 3.94 -12.00
N SER A 121 9.97 2.84 -11.23
CA SER A 121 11.13 1.96 -11.04
C SER A 121 11.51 1.18 -12.29
N TYR A 122 10.52 0.75 -13.08
CA TYR A 122 10.80 0.01 -14.31
C TYR A 122 11.40 0.93 -15.38
N SER A 123 10.84 2.13 -15.58
CA SER A 123 11.38 3.10 -16.55
C SER A 123 12.84 3.45 -16.27
N ARG A 124 13.24 3.59 -14.99
CA ARG A 124 14.64 3.83 -14.61
C ARG A 124 15.58 2.68 -14.99
N LEU A 125 15.15 1.43 -14.79
CA LEU A 125 15.94 0.25 -15.19
C LEU A 125 16.09 0.18 -16.71
N ALA A 126 15.03 0.50 -17.46
CA ALA A 126 15.08 0.55 -18.91
C ALA A 126 16.07 1.63 -19.40
N SER A 127 16.01 2.84 -18.83
CA SER A 127 16.93 3.94 -19.20
C SER A 127 18.39 3.71 -18.78
N ALA A 128 18.64 2.94 -17.72
CA ALA A 128 20.00 2.59 -17.30
C ALA A 128 20.63 1.52 -18.21
N ASN A 129 19.82 0.68 -18.86
CA ASN A 129 20.27 -0.37 -19.77
C ASN A 129 20.43 0.12 -21.22
N THR A 130 20.18 1.39 -21.53
CA THR A 130 20.31 1.98 -22.87
C THR A 130 21.57 2.82 -23.06
N VAL A 131 22.66 2.54 -22.33
CA VAL A 131 23.97 3.15 -22.66
C VAL A 131 24.41 2.63 -24.03
N PRO A 132 24.65 3.49 -25.03
CA PRO A 132 25.19 3.03 -26.31
C PRO A 132 26.61 2.52 -26.07
N MET A 133 26.89 1.29 -26.52
CA MET A 133 28.26 0.85 -26.76
C MET A 133 28.80 1.71 -27.91
N GLU A 134 29.50 2.80 -27.60
CA GLU A 134 30.29 3.51 -28.61
C GLU A 134 31.39 2.56 -29.10
N GLY A 135 31.19 2.04 -30.31
CA GLY A 135 32.19 1.27 -31.03
C GLY A 135 33.38 2.16 -31.34
N LYS A 136 34.56 1.76 -30.85
CA LYS A 136 35.84 2.22 -31.39
C LYS A 136 36.00 1.65 -32.80
N SER A 137 36.11 2.53 -33.79
CA SER A 137 36.79 2.27 -35.07
C SER A 137 37.86 3.32 -35.23
#